data_AF-A0A6P0SX18-F1
#
_entry.id   AF-A0A6P0SX18-F1
#
_cell.length_a   1.000
_cell.length_b   1.000
_cell.length_c   1.000
_cell.angle_alpha   90.00
_cell.angle_beta   90.00
_cell.angle_gamma   90.00
#
_symmetry.space_group_name_H-M   'P 1'
#
loop_
_entity.id
_entity.type
_entity.pdbx_description
1 polymer ?
#
loop_
_entity_poly.entity_id
_entity_poly.type
_entity_poly.pdbx_seq_one_letter_code
_entity_poly.pdbx_strand_id
1 'polypeptide(L)'
;MFAVNIITSGCPLFPSSFFCLDLPWSWTAEEAEAVAENTRGWGTWFGSPPPNIHPWLWLFWQWFSSSTLNQIATGIILISILLAIYILRTSIIHRLWGLIWVLGLAISGTLFMMLYAPVIRFGLGYLILFPALYITIVCHKKIGNLNLLITKKLPASKLGIIPPIFRITSYLALGVITLVIVLNQKTSYRLIIPPQMMTSDLVKKQVNGINYFSPQDISPEDYELCWSAKLPCAFEIEDNIKLRDPNRGIKGGFIKVKREQGTGSRE
;
A
#
# COMPACT_ATOMS: atom_id res chain seq x y z
N MET A 1 10.57 -3.40 -12.27
CA MET A 1 10.83 -2.82 -10.93
C MET A 1 12.32 -2.67 -10.66
N PHE A 2 13.14 -3.74 -10.70
CA PHE A 2 14.57 -3.65 -10.41
C PHE A 2 15.35 -2.61 -11.22
N ALA A 3 15.20 -2.57 -12.54
CA ALA A 3 15.90 -1.59 -13.38
C ALA A 3 15.56 -0.14 -13.01
N VAL A 4 14.28 0.12 -12.70
CA VAL A 4 13.84 1.46 -12.26
C VAL A 4 14.50 1.81 -10.94
N ASN A 5 14.51 0.89 -9.97
CA ASN A 5 15.16 1.11 -8.68
C ASN A 5 16.67 1.34 -8.81
N ILE A 6 17.36 0.56 -9.66
CA ILE A 6 18.78 0.78 -9.93
C ILE A 6 19.02 2.17 -10.53
N ILE A 7 18.17 2.59 -11.49
CA ILE A 7 18.31 3.89 -12.13
C ILE A 7 18.05 5.03 -11.13
N THR A 8 17.05 4.90 -10.25
CA THR A 8 16.61 5.97 -9.35
C THR A 8 17.41 6.06 -8.06
N SER A 9 17.80 4.93 -7.46
CA SER A 9 18.48 4.90 -6.16
C SER A 9 19.84 4.20 -6.18
N GLY A 10 20.20 3.53 -7.28
CA GLY A 10 21.39 2.68 -7.34
C GLY A 10 21.25 1.35 -6.59
N CYS A 11 20.10 1.08 -5.98
CA CYS A 11 19.84 -0.14 -5.21
C CYS A 11 18.64 -0.89 -5.81
N PRO A 12 18.82 -2.12 -6.35
CA PRO A 12 17.73 -2.88 -6.95
C PRO A 12 16.56 -3.13 -5.99
N LEU A 13 16.86 -3.27 -4.70
CA LEU A 13 15.92 -3.60 -3.62
C LEU A 13 15.60 -2.43 -2.70
N PHE A 14 15.83 -1.18 -3.13
CA PHE A 14 15.53 0.00 -2.32
C PHE A 14 14.13 -0.05 -1.69
N PRO A 15 13.95 0.28 -0.38
CA PRO A 15 14.92 0.92 0.51
C PRO A 15 15.94 -0.04 1.16
N SER A 16 15.96 -1.32 0.79
CA SER A 16 17.00 -2.22 1.28
C SER A 16 18.37 -1.86 0.69
N SER A 17 19.40 -1.88 1.54
CA SER A 17 20.80 -1.75 1.18
C SER A 17 21.37 -2.99 0.45
N PHE A 18 20.59 -4.08 0.35
CA PHE A 18 21.02 -5.29 -0.36
C PHE A 18 21.24 -5.01 -1.86
N PHE A 19 22.44 -5.36 -2.34
CA PHE A 19 22.88 -5.20 -3.73
C PHE A 19 22.94 -3.75 -4.23
N CYS A 20 23.12 -2.77 -3.35
CA CYS A 20 23.42 -1.41 -3.79
C CYS A 20 24.72 -1.36 -4.60
N LEU A 21 24.67 -0.63 -5.70
CA LEU A 21 25.82 -0.39 -6.57
C LEU A 21 26.51 0.90 -6.14
N ASP A 22 27.84 0.95 -6.28
CA ASP A 22 28.61 2.17 -6.09
C ASP A 22 28.55 3.01 -7.38
N LEU A 23 27.53 3.86 -7.47
CA LEU A 23 27.29 4.74 -8.60
C LEU A 23 27.37 6.20 -8.13
N PRO A 24 27.72 7.16 -9.01
CA PRO A 24 27.86 8.57 -8.62
C PRO A 24 26.62 9.24 -8.01
N TRP A 25 25.44 8.62 -8.17
CA TRP A 25 24.15 9.09 -7.64
C TRP A 25 23.48 8.08 -6.71
N SER A 26 24.11 6.93 -6.42
CA SER A 26 23.50 5.92 -5.55
C SER A 26 23.42 6.39 -4.11
N TRP A 27 22.48 5.81 -3.38
CA TRP A 27 22.43 5.92 -1.93
C TRP A 27 23.56 5.08 -1.32
N THR A 28 24.17 5.58 -0.24
CA THR A 28 25.06 4.73 0.55
C THR A 28 24.22 3.66 1.26
N ALA A 29 24.86 2.55 1.64
CA ALA A 29 24.16 1.48 2.37
C ALA A 29 23.54 2.01 3.68
N GLU A 30 24.24 2.89 4.39
CA GLU A 30 23.79 3.52 5.63
C GLU A 30 22.59 4.46 5.39
N GLU A 31 22.64 5.31 4.36
CA GLU A 31 21.53 6.20 4.05
C GLU A 31 20.28 5.40 3.62
N ALA A 32 20.45 4.33 2.82
CA ALA A 32 19.35 3.47 2.41
C ALA A 32 18.72 2.75 3.62
N GLU A 33 19.54 2.24 4.54
CA GLU A 33 19.08 1.62 5.77
C GLU A 33 18.32 2.61 6.67
N ALA A 34 18.82 3.84 6.83
CA ALA A 34 18.12 4.88 7.57
C ALA A 34 16.73 5.19 6.96
N VAL A 35 16.62 5.21 5.63
CA VAL A 35 15.31 5.35 4.95
C VAL A 35 14.42 4.13 5.23
N ALA A 36 14.96 2.92 5.21
CA ALA A 36 14.21 1.71 5.53
C ALA A 36 13.69 1.72 6.99
N GLU A 37 14.51 2.14 7.94
CA GLU A 37 14.12 2.27 9.35
C GLU A 37 13.01 3.30 9.55
N ASN A 38 13.16 4.48 8.93
CA ASN A 38 12.12 5.51 8.95
C ASN A 38 10.80 5.03 8.36
N THR A 39 10.85 4.14 7.36
CA THR A 39 9.65 3.55 6.74
C THR A 39 8.98 2.51 7.65
N ARG A 40 9.75 1.83 8.51
CA ARG A 40 9.25 0.84 9.49
C ARG A 40 8.84 1.46 10.83
N GLY A 41 8.98 2.78 10.96
CA GLY A 41 8.91 3.52 12.23
C GLY A 41 7.54 3.62 12.89
N TRP A 42 6.54 2.79 12.55
CA TRP A 42 5.24 2.90 13.24
C TRP A 42 5.35 2.66 14.75
N GLY A 43 6.35 1.89 15.18
CA GLY A 43 6.71 1.72 16.59
C GLY A 43 7.14 3.01 17.30
N THR A 44 7.55 4.05 16.57
CA THR A 44 7.97 5.34 17.13
C THR A 44 6.95 6.46 16.91
N TRP A 45 5.87 6.22 16.15
CA TRP A 45 4.87 7.25 15.81
C TRP A 45 4.18 7.86 17.02
N PHE A 46 4.02 7.10 18.10
CA PHE A 46 3.25 7.53 19.28
C PHE A 46 4.14 7.94 20.46
N GLY A 47 5.47 7.85 20.33
CA GLY A 47 6.43 8.08 21.41
C GLY A 47 6.64 6.86 22.30
N SER A 48 7.10 7.09 23.54
CA SER A 48 7.43 6.02 24.50
C SER A 48 6.20 5.55 25.28
N PRO A 49 6.05 4.23 25.53
CA PRO A 49 4.93 3.71 26.31
C PRO A 49 5.02 4.14 27.79
N PRO A 50 3.87 4.30 28.48
CA PRO A 50 3.83 4.56 29.92
C PRO A 50 4.50 3.45 30.73
N PRO A 51 5.06 3.77 31.91
CA PRO A 51 5.57 2.74 32.81
C PRO A 51 4.43 1.77 33.17
N ASN A 52 4.74 0.46 33.21
CA ASN A 52 3.82 -0.65 33.53
C ASN A 52 2.87 -1.14 32.43
N ILE A 53 2.97 -0.66 31.18
CA ILE A 53 2.19 -1.21 30.06
C ILE A 53 3.12 -1.89 29.05
N HIS A 54 2.75 -3.09 28.58
CA HIS A 54 3.53 -3.79 27.56
C HIS A 54 3.58 -2.95 26.26
N PRO A 55 4.77 -2.67 25.69
CA PRO A 55 4.92 -1.73 24.57
C PRO A 55 4.00 -2.02 23.38
N TRP A 56 3.88 -3.29 22.98
CA TRP A 56 3.01 -3.70 21.87
C TRP A 56 1.52 -3.45 22.11
N LEU A 57 1.04 -3.63 23.34
CA LEU A 57 -0.37 -3.45 23.66
C LEU A 57 -0.72 -1.96 23.61
N TRP A 58 0.16 -1.13 24.18
CA TRP A 58 0.02 0.32 24.11
C TRP A 58 0.07 0.81 22.67
N LEU A 59 1.04 0.35 21.87
CA LEU A 59 1.20 0.73 20.47
C LEU A 59 -0.03 0.35 19.63
N PHE A 60 -0.53 -0.88 19.80
CA PHE A 60 -1.76 -1.32 19.15
C PHE A 60 -2.96 -0.45 19.56
N TRP A 61 -3.08 -0.11 20.84
CA TRP A 61 -4.17 0.72 21.34
C TRP A 61 -4.13 2.15 20.78
N GLN A 62 -2.95 2.75 20.72
CA GLN A 62 -2.75 4.07 20.10
C GLN A 62 -3.10 4.03 18.61
N TRP A 63 -2.61 3.02 17.89
CA TRP A 63 -2.93 2.83 16.47
C TRP A 63 -4.43 2.61 16.24
N PHE A 64 -5.08 1.77 17.04
CA PHE A 64 -6.51 1.52 16.95
C PHE A 64 -7.34 2.78 17.21
N SER A 65 -6.90 3.61 18.17
CA SER A 65 -7.60 4.83 18.56
C SER A 65 -7.32 6.02 17.65
N SER A 66 -6.27 5.98 16.83
CA SER A 66 -5.83 7.15 16.04
C SER A 66 -6.71 7.47 14.84
N SER A 67 -7.42 6.49 14.27
CA SER A 67 -8.32 6.74 13.12
C SER A 67 -9.46 5.73 13.00
N THR A 68 -10.59 6.17 12.42
CA THR A 68 -11.73 5.29 12.10
C THR A 68 -11.37 4.19 11.10
N LEU A 69 -10.45 4.46 10.17
CA LEU A 69 -9.94 3.46 9.23
C LEU A 69 -9.20 2.32 9.94
N ASN A 70 -8.45 2.61 11.00
CA ASN A 70 -7.76 1.58 11.79
C ASN A 70 -8.77 0.72 12.56
N GLN A 71 -9.84 1.32 13.09
CA GLN A 71 -10.92 0.58 13.74
C GLN A 71 -11.63 -0.38 12.78
N ILE A 72 -11.93 0.10 11.56
CA ILE A 72 -12.49 -0.74 10.49
C ILE A 72 -11.51 -1.86 10.11
N ALA A 73 -10.22 -1.56 9.97
CA ALA A 73 -9.19 -2.54 9.66
C ALA A 73 -9.14 -3.65 10.73
N THR A 74 -9.20 -3.29 12.03
CA THR A 74 -9.29 -4.26 13.13
C THR A 74 -10.51 -5.16 12.99
N GLY A 75 -11.68 -4.58 12.70
CA GLY A 75 -12.89 -5.37 12.44
C GLY A 75 -12.73 -6.37 11.30
N ILE A 76 -12.13 -5.94 10.18
CA ILE A 76 -11.84 -6.79 9.02
C ILE A 76 -10.85 -7.90 9.38
N ILE A 77 -9.80 -7.61 10.16
CA ILE A 77 -8.82 -8.60 10.62
C ILE A 77 -9.48 -9.65 11.51
N LEU A 78 -10.32 -9.24 12.46
CA LEU A 78 -11.05 -10.18 13.34
C LEU A 78 -11.97 -11.11 12.54
N ILE A 79 -12.72 -10.57 11.57
CA ILE A 79 -13.55 -11.37 10.66
C ILE A 79 -12.66 -12.31 9.83
N SER A 80 -11.52 -11.82 9.34
CA SER A 80 -10.58 -12.61 8.55
C SER A 80 -10.01 -13.79 9.32
N ILE A 81 -9.76 -13.65 10.63
CA ILE A 81 -9.34 -14.75 11.51
C ILE A 81 -10.40 -15.85 11.57
N LEU A 82 -11.68 -15.48 11.76
CA LEU A 82 -12.79 -16.45 11.78
C LEU A 82 -12.93 -17.19 10.44
N LEU A 83 -12.83 -16.44 9.33
CA LEU A 83 -12.85 -17.02 7.99
C LEU A 83 -11.65 -17.94 7.75
N ALA A 84 -10.45 -17.55 8.19
CA ALA A 84 -9.24 -18.36 8.06
C ALA A 84 -9.37 -19.71 8.77
N ILE A 85 -9.91 -19.72 10.00
CA ILE A 85 -10.18 -20.96 10.76
C ILE A 85 -11.15 -21.86 9.99
N TYR A 86 -12.24 -21.30 9.47
CA TYR A 86 -13.22 -22.04 8.68
C TYR A 86 -12.62 -22.61 7.38
N ILE A 87 -11.88 -21.79 6.64
CA ILE A 87 -11.21 -22.16 5.37
C ILE A 87 -10.19 -23.26 5.64
N LEU A 88 -9.35 -23.12 6.67
CA LEU A 88 -8.33 -24.08 7.02
C LEU A 88 -8.96 -25.43 7.39
N ARG A 89 -9.96 -25.43 8.27
CA ARG A 89 -10.69 -26.64 8.67
C ARG A 89 -11.30 -27.34 7.45
N THR A 90 -11.97 -26.59 6.59
CA THR A 90 -12.63 -27.15 5.40
C THR A 90 -11.61 -27.68 4.39
N SER A 91 -10.51 -26.97 4.19
CA SER A 91 -9.45 -27.33 3.25
C SER A 91 -8.68 -28.56 3.70
N ILE A 92 -8.43 -28.73 4.99
CA ILE A 92 -7.83 -29.95 5.56
C ILE A 92 -8.75 -31.15 5.33
N ILE A 93 -10.04 -31.03 5.67
CA ILE A 93 -11.02 -32.12 5.53
C ILE A 93 -11.15 -32.57 4.06
N HIS A 94 -11.17 -31.63 3.12
CA HIS A 94 -11.35 -31.94 1.68
C HIS A 94 -10.02 -32.03 0.92
N ARG A 95 -8.88 -32.00 1.62
CA ARG A 95 -7.52 -32.11 1.06
C ARG A 95 -7.21 -31.09 -0.06
N LEU A 96 -7.68 -29.85 0.10
CA LEU A 96 -7.52 -28.76 -0.85
C LEU A 96 -6.19 -27.99 -0.63
N TRP A 97 -5.06 -28.63 -0.91
CA TRP A 97 -3.73 -28.07 -0.63
C TRP A 97 -3.46 -26.70 -1.25
N GLY A 98 -3.97 -26.44 -2.45
CA GLY A 98 -3.82 -25.14 -3.11
C GLY A 98 -4.41 -23.98 -2.30
N LEU A 99 -5.56 -24.20 -1.66
CA LEU A 99 -6.20 -23.16 -0.83
C LEU A 99 -5.43 -22.90 0.45
N ILE A 100 -4.78 -23.92 1.01
CA ILE A 100 -3.93 -23.78 2.21
C ILE A 100 -2.72 -22.88 1.88
N TRP A 101 -2.10 -23.05 0.71
CA TRP A 101 -1.02 -22.17 0.26
C TRP A 101 -1.46 -20.72 0.10
N VAL A 102 -2.59 -20.47 -0.58
CA VAL A 102 -3.11 -19.10 -0.76
C VAL A 102 -3.52 -18.48 0.59
N LEU A 103 -4.10 -19.27 1.49
CA LEU A 103 -4.38 -18.84 2.86
C LEU A 103 -3.11 -18.48 3.63
N GLY A 104 -2.05 -19.28 3.49
CA GLY A 104 -0.74 -19.00 4.07
C GLY A 104 -0.15 -17.67 3.58
N LEU A 105 -0.26 -17.39 2.28
CA LEU A 105 0.14 -16.09 1.71
C LEU A 105 -0.69 -14.93 2.26
N ALA A 106 -2.01 -15.10 2.40
CA ALA A 106 -2.89 -14.09 2.99
C ALA A 106 -2.53 -13.79 4.45
N ILE A 107 -2.28 -14.83 5.25
CA ILE A 107 -1.86 -14.69 6.66
C ILE A 107 -0.48 -14.03 6.74
N SER A 108 0.49 -14.50 5.96
CA SER A 108 1.85 -13.95 5.95
C SER A 108 1.87 -12.47 5.57
N GLY A 109 1.15 -12.06 4.53
CA GLY A 109 1.06 -10.66 4.13
C GLY A 109 0.32 -9.79 5.14
N THR A 110 -0.72 -10.31 5.78
CA THR A 110 -1.44 -9.60 6.85
C THR A 110 -0.54 -9.41 8.08
N LEU A 111 0.23 -10.43 8.46
CA LEU A 111 1.19 -10.35 9.56
C LEU A 111 2.31 -9.36 9.24
N PHE A 112 2.88 -9.42 8.03
CA PHE A 112 3.87 -8.46 7.56
C PHE A 112 3.36 -7.03 7.66
N MET A 113 2.13 -6.78 7.21
CA MET A 113 1.49 -5.47 7.31
C MET A 113 1.35 -5.01 8.78
N MET A 114 0.87 -5.87 9.67
CA MET A 114 0.73 -5.54 11.10
C MET A 114 2.06 -5.30 11.81
N LEU A 115 3.14 -5.95 11.36
CA LEU A 115 4.46 -5.79 11.96
C LEU A 115 5.16 -4.50 11.53
N TYR A 116 5.05 -4.11 10.25
CA TYR A 116 5.87 -3.04 9.69
C TYR A 116 5.13 -1.74 9.41
N ALA A 117 3.86 -1.79 8.97
CA ALA A 117 3.09 -0.61 8.63
C ALA A 117 1.60 -0.95 8.62
N PRO A 118 0.90 -0.83 9.77
CA PRO A 118 -0.50 -1.21 9.92
C PRO A 118 -1.46 -0.21 9.25
N VAL A 119 -1.19 0.14 7.99
CA VAL A 119 -2.02 1.03 7.18
C VAL A 119 -2.81 0.16 6.22
N ILE A 120 -4.15 0.29 6.24
CA ILE A 120 -5.05 -0.57 5.47
C ILE A 120 -4.71 -0.61 3.97
N ARG A 121 -4.19 0.49 3.41
CA ARG A 121 -3.79 0.59 1.99
C ARG A 121 -2.72 -0.43 1.59
N PHE A 122 -1.84 -0.81 2.51
CA PHE A 122 -0.77 -1.79 2.25
C PHE A 122 -1.25 -3.23 2.48
N GLY A 123 -2.26 -3.43 3.32
CA GLY A 123 -2.78 -4.75 3.68
C GLY A 123 -4.02 -5.21 2.89
N LEU A 124 -4.72 -4.30 2.22
CA LEU A 124 -6.03 -4.57 1.62
C LEU A 124 -6.03 -5.76 0.67
N GLY A 125 -4.97 -5.90 -0.15
CA GLY A 125 -4.80 -7.01 -1.08
C GLY A 125 -4.69 -8.38 -0.39
N TYR A 126 -4.13 -8.43 0.82
CA TYR A 126 -4.05 -9.68 1.60
C TYR A 126 -5.36 -9.94 2.35
N LEU A 127 -5.99 -8.88 2.88
CA LEU A 127 -7.25 -8.99 3.62
C LEU A 127 -8.42 -9.43 2.72
N ILE A 128 -8.44 -9.05 1.44
CA ILE A 128 -9.52 -9.44 0.52
C ILE A 128 -9.46 -10.93 0.12
N LEU A 129 -8.31 -11.60 0.31
CA LEU A 129 -8.18 -13.03 0.01
C LEU A 129 -9.05 -13.88 0.93
N PHE A 130 -9.25 -13.52 2.19
CA PHE A 130 -10.08 -14.30 3.12
C PHE A 130 -11.54 -14.42 2.64
N PRO A 131 -12.29 -13.33 2.38
CA PRO A 131 -13.65 -13.45 1.86
C PRO A 131 -13.68 -14.07 0.46
N ALA A 132 -12.70 -13.82 -0.40
CA ALA A 132 -12.65 -14.42 -1.74
C ALA A 132 -12.51 -15.95 -1.69
N LEU A 133 -11.60 -16.47 -0.84
CA LEU A 133 -11.41 -17.90 -0.63
C LEU A 133 -12.65 -18.54 0.04
N TYR A 134 -13.24 -17.86 1.02
CA TYR A 134 -14.49 -18.31 1.64
C TYR A 134 -15.61 -18.47 0.62
N ILE A 135 -15.85 -17.44 -0.21
CA ILE A 135 -16.86 -17.49 -1.29
C ILE A 135 -16.54 -18.63 -2.26
N THR A 136 -15.27 -18.79 -2.63
CA THR A 136 -14.84 -19.88 -3.53
C THR A 136 -15.21 -21.25 -2.97
N ILE A 137 -14.96 -21.52 -1.68
CA ILE A 137 -15.32 -22.79 -1.04
C ILE A 137 -16.84 -23.00 -1.00
N VAL A 138 -17.60 -21.98 -0.59
CA VAL A 138 -19.07 -22.06 -0.49
C VAL A 138 -19.70 -22.27 -1.86
N CYS A 139 -19.25 -21.52 -2.87
CA CYS A 139 -19.70 -21.66 -4.26
C CYS A 139 -19.32 -23.01 -4.83
N HIS A 140 -18.10 -23.50 -4.62
CA HIS A 140 -17.67 -24.82 -5.08
C HIS A 140 -18.54 -25.94 -4.48
N LYS A 141 -18.84 -25.87 -3.18
CA LYS A 141 -19.71 -26.87 -2.52
C LYS A 141 -21.14 -26.84 -3.04
N LYS A 142 -21.72 -25.65 -3.24
CA LYS A 142 -23.10 -25.51 -3.75
C LYS A 142 -23.21 -25.85 -5.23
N ILE A 143 -22.30 -25.37 -6.07
CA ILE A 143 -22.29 -25.59 -7.53
C ILE A 143 -21.89 -27.03 -7.85
N GLY A 144 -20.93 -27.62 -7.13
CA GLY A 144 -20.58 -29.02 -7.29
C GLY A 144 -21.77 -29.94 -7.02
N ASN A 145 -22.52 -29.68 -5.94
CA ASN A 145 -23.76 -30.39 -5.65
C ASN A 145 -24.83 -30.16 -6.72
N LEU A 146 -24.95 -28.93 -7.25
CA LEU A 146 -25.91 -28.61 -8.31
C LEU A 146 -25.55 -29.31 -9.63
N ASN A 147 -24.29 -29.31 -10.04
CA ASN A 147 -23.81 -30.01 -11.23
C ASN A 147 -24.01 -31.52 -11.10
N LEU A 148 -23.77 -32.11 -9.93
CA LEU A 148 -23.99 -33.54 -9.70
C LEU A 148 -25.48 -33.92 -9.73
N LEU A 149 -26.36 -32.99 -9.35
CA LEU A 149 -27.83 -33.13 -9.44
C LEU A 149 -28.34 -32.95 -10.88
N ILE A 150 -27.72 -32.07 -11.66
CA ILE A 150 -28.00 -31.85 -13.08
C ILE A 150 -27.46 -33.01 -13.93
N THR A 151 -26.25 -33.52 -13.68
CA THR A 151 -25.66 -34.60 -14.47
C THR A 151 -26.28 -35.97 -14.21
N LYS A 152 -26.90 -36.21 -13.04
CA LYS A 152 -27.64 -37.45 -12.78
C LYS A 152 -29.07 -37.46 -13.32
N LYS A 153 -29.62 -36.34 -13.81
CA LYS A 153 -31.03 -36.28 -14.27
C LYS A 153 -31.30 -35.54 -15.57
N LEU A 154 -30.34 -34.89 -16.21
CA LEU A 154 -30.58 -34.21 -17.48
C LEU A 154 -29.75 -34.78 -18.63
N PRO A 155 -30.40 -35.29 -19.70
CA PRO A 155 -29.71 -35.63 -20.94
C PRO A 155 -29.00 -34.39 -21.49
N ALA A 156 -27.77 -34.58 -21.97
CA ALA A 156 -26.88 -33.53 -22.47
C ALA A 156 -27.49 -32.63 -23.58
N SER A 157 -28.64 -33.00 -24.14
CA SER A 157 -29.38 -32.23 -25.13
C SER A 157 -30.07 -30.95 -24.60
N LYS A 158 -30.13 -30.73 -23.27
CA LYS A 158 -30.75 -29.52 -22.69
C LYS A 158 -29.81 -28.64 -21.85
N LEU A 159 -28.49 -28.87 -21.93
CA LEU A 159 -27.48 -28.12 -21.16
C LEU A 159 -27.15 -26.72 -21.73
N GLY A 160 -28.04 -26.14 -22.55
CA GLY A 160 -27.87 -24.82 -23.18
C GLY A 160 -28.55 -23.66 -22.45
N ILE A 161 -29.25 -23.90 -21.33
CA ILE A 161 -30.06 -22.87 -20.67
C ILE A 161 -29.73 -22.83 -19.17
N ILE A 162 -28.60 -22.20 -18.85
CA ILE A 162 -28.39 -21.67 -17.49
C ILE A 162 -29.52 -20.64 -17.27
N PRO A 163 -30.39 -20.78 -16.27
CA PRO A 163 -31.54 -19.90 -16.13
C PRO A 163 -31.05 -18.44 -15.96
N PRO A 164 -31.50 -17.50 -16.81
CA PRO A 164 -31.05 -16.10 -16.80
C PRO A 164 -31.30 -15.41 -15.46
N ILE A 165 -32.17 -15.98 -14.62
CA ILE A 165 -32.53 -15.50 -13.29
C ILE A 165 -31.31 -15.36 -12.37
N PHE A 166 -30.37 -16.31 -12.36
CA PHE A 166 -29.20 -16.22 -11.45
C PHE A 166 -28.17 -15.17 -11.88
N ARG A 167 -28.08 -14.90 -13.20
CA ARG A 167 -27.28 -13.78 -13.73
C ARG A 167 -27.97 -12.46 -13.41
N ILE A 168 -29.26 -12.36 -13.69
CA ILE A 168 -30.03 -11.13 -13.47
C ILE A 168 -30.04 -10.74 -11.99
N THR A 169 -30.28 -11.66 -11.06
CA THR A 169 -30.30 -11.34 -9.61
C THR A 169 -28.94 -10.91 -9.08
N SER A 170 -27.84 -11.49 -9.57
CA SER A 170 -26.48 -11.04 -9.22
C SER A 170 -26.19 -9.64 -9.75
N TYR A 171 -26.60 -9.31 -10.98
CA TYR A 171 -26.43 -7.97 -11.54
C TYR A 171 -27.37 -6.95 -10.89
N LEU A 172 -28.57 -7.34 -10.49
CA LEU A 172 -29.52 -6.50 -9.76
C LEU A 172 -29.02 -6.21 -8.34
N ALA A 173 -28.48 -7.21 -7.64
CA ALA A 173 -27.87 -7.01 -6.33
C ALA A 173 -26.65 -6.09 -6.40
N LEU A 174 -25.77 -6.32 -7.39
CA LEU A 174 -24.63 -5.43 -7.63
C LEU A 174 -25.10 -4.01 -7.96
N GLY A 175 -26.09 -3.90 -8.85
CA GLY A 175 -26.74 -2.65 -9.27
C GLY A 175 -27.34 -1.88 -8.11
N VAL A 176 -28.09 -2.53 -7.23
CA VAL A 176 -28.69 -1.94 -6.02
C VAL A 176 -27.62 -1.53 -5.02
N ILE A 177 -26.55 -2.32 -4.82
CA ILE A 177 -25.43 -1.93 -3.96
C ILE A 177 -24.75 -0.67 -4.51
N THR A 178 -24.45 -0.62 -5.81
CA THR A 178 -23.94 0.61 -6.44
C THR A 178 -24.94 1.77 -6.33
N LEU A 179 -26.23 1.54 -6.52
CA LEU A 179 -27.25 2.58 -6.44
C LEU A 179 -27.40 3.13 -5.02
N VAL A 180 -27.36 2.27 -3.99
CA VAL A 180 -27.37 2.70 -2.58
C VAL A 180 -26.11 3.48 -2.24
N ILE A 181 -24.94 3.06 -2.73
CA ILE A 181 -23.68 3.80 -2.58
C ILE A 181 -23.75 5.17 -3.28
N VAL A 182 -24.38 5.25 -4.46
CA VAL A 182 -24.55 6.49 -5.23
C VAL A 182 -25.62 7.41 -4.64
N LEU A 183 -26.73 6.89 -4.13
CA LEU A 183 -27.84 7.69 -3.60
C LEU A 183 -27.60 8.17 -2.15
N ASN A 184 -26.73 7.49 -1.39
CA ASN A 184 -26.38 7.89 -0.03
C ASN A 184 -25.23 8.94 0.01
N GLN A 185 -25.06 9.69 -1.09
CA GLN A 185 -24.05 10.74 -1.35
C GLN A 185 -24.19 12.02 -0.51
N LYS A 186 -24.62 11.92 0.75
CA LYS A 186 -24.31 12.97 1.75
C LYS A 186 -22.85 12.91 2.23
N THR A 187 -22.12 11.87 1.84
CA THR A 187 -20.69 11.72 2.07
C THR A 187 -19.93 11.88 0.75
N SER A 188 -18.90 12.73 0.76
CA SER A 188 -18.07 13.19 -0.37
C SER A 188 -17.28 12.10 -1.12
N TYR A 189 -17.74 10.86 -1.16
CA TYR A 189 -17.09 9.77 -1.88
C TYR A 189 -17.57 9.74 -3.33
N ARG A 190 -16.90 10.54 -4.18
CA ARG A 190 -16.97 10.37 -5.63
C ARG A 190 -16.34 9.03 -5.98
N LEU A 191 -17.16 7.98 -6.08
CA LEU A 191 -16.69 6.60 -6.35
C LEU A 191 -15.94 6.46 -7.68
N ILE A 192 -16.24 7.35 -8.64
CA ILE A 192 -15.81 7.26 -10.03
C ILE A 192 -14.75 8.32 -10.37
N ILE A 193 -14.74 9.45 -9.66
CA ILE A 193 -13.87 10.58 -9.96
C ILE A 193 -13.03 10.84 -8.72
N PRO A 194 -11.69 10.69 -8.77
CA PRO A 194 -10.86 11.02 -7.63
C PRO A 194 -11.10 12.47 -7.21
N PRO A 195 -10.91 12.80 -5.92
CA PRO A 195 -10.93 14.19 -5.49
C PRO A 195 -9.93 15.00 -6.32
N GLN A 196 -10.22 16.29 -6.52
CA GLN A 196 -9.24 17.18 -7.15
C GLN A 196 -7.96 17.16 -6.31
N MET A 197 -6.81 17.09 -6.99
CA MET A 197 -5.52 17.15 -6.30
C MET A 197 -5.40 18.49 -5.59
N MET A 198 -4.84 18.44 -4.38
CA MET A 198 -4.50 19.64 -3.62
C MET A 198 -3.52 20.49 -4.44
N THR A 199 -3.71 21.80 -4.40
CA THR A 199 -2.80 22.78 -4.99
C THR A 199 -2.06 23.45 -3.85
N SER A 200 -0.73 23.49 -3.94
CA SER A 200 0.14 24.21 -3.00
C SER A 200 0.72 25.45 -3.68
N ASP A 201 1.00 26.47 -2.88
CA ASP A 201 1.72 27.66 -3.36
C ASP A 201 3.21 27.32 -3.48
N LEU A 202 3.77 27.55 -4.66
CA LEU A 202 5.12 27.10 -5.02
C LEU A 202 6.06 28.28 -5.20
N VAL A 203 7.23 28.17 -4.58
CA VAL A 203 8.35 29.09 -4.76
C VAL A 203 9.39 28.43 -5.67
N LYS A 204 9.92 29.19 -6.62
CA LYS A 204 11.03 28.74 -7.45
C LYS A 204 12.34 28.90 -6.67
N LYS A 205 13.05 27.79 -6.47
CA LYS A 205 14.37 27.74 -5.83
C LYS A 205 15.44 27.30 -6.83
N GLN A 206 16.69 27.62 -6.52
CA GLN A 206 17.84 27.20 -7.29
C GLN A 206 18.97 26.75 -6.36
N VAL A 207 19.48 25.53 -6.56
CA VAL A 207 20.62 24.97 -5.82
C VAL A 207 21.56 24.32 -6.82
N ASN A 208 22.85 24.66 -6.80
CA ASN A 208 23.88 24.06 -7.66
C ASN A 208 23.53 24.02 -9.17
N GLY A 209 22.88 25.07 -9.69
CA GLY A 209 22.46 25.15 -11.09
C GLY A 209 21.16 24.37 -11.42
N ILE A 210 20.52 23.75 -10.42
CA ILE A 210 19.25 23.04 -10.55
C ILE A 210 18.12 24.00 -10.18
N ASN A 211 17.26 24.32 -11.14
CA ASN A 211 16.03 25.08 -10.89
C ASN A 211 14.90 24.12 -10.53
N TYR A 212 14.22 24.32 -9.40
CA TYR A 212 13.12 23.47 -8.95
C TYR A 212 12.05 24.27 -8.21
N PHE A 213 10.87 23.68 -8.08
CA PHE A 213 9.77 24.22 -7.29
C PHE A 213 9.76 23.61 -5.89
N SER A 214 9.48 24.42 -4.87
CA SER A 214 9.41 24.03 -3.46
C SER A 214 8.18 24.71 -2.85
N PRO A 215 7.38 24.01 -2.03
CA PRO A 215 6.20 24.60 -1.38
C PRO A 215 6.59 25.76 -0.46
N GLN A 216 5.76 26.81 -0.42
CA GLN A 216 6.05 28.07 0.26
C GLN A 216 5.86 27.99 1.77
N ASP A 217 4.79 27.34 2.22
CA ASP A 217 4.43 27.29 3.63
C ASP A 217 4.89 25.96 4.25
N ILE A 218 5.89 26.08 5.12
CA ILE A 218 6.36 25.01 6.00
C ILE A 218 5.80 25.32 7.38
N SER A 219 4.50 25.11 7.59
CA SER A 219 4.03 24.95 8.97
C SER A 219 4.69 23.68 9.50
N PRO A 220 5.33 23.69 10.69
CA PRO A 220 6.00 22.50 11.24
C PRO A 220 5.06 21.31 11.43
N GLU A 221 3.74 21.54 11.36
CA GLU A 221 2.69 20.53 11.53
C GLU A 221 2.14 20.01 10.18
N ASP A 222 2.28 20.76 9.08
CA ASP A 222 1.75 20.43 7.76
C ASP A 222 2.84 20.64 6.68
N TYR A 223 3.63 19.60 6.43
CA TYR A 223 4.53 19.58 5.28
C TYR A 223 3.70 19.51 3.99
N GLU A 224 3.51 20.64 3.31
CA GLU A 224 2.94 20.63 1.98
C GLU A 224 3.81 19.78 1.05
N LEU A 225 3.18 18.80 0.38
CA LEU A 225 3.86 17.96 -0.60
C LEU A 225 3.88 18.67 -1.96
N CYS A 226 4.69 18.15 -2.88
CA CYS A 226 4.74 18.65 -4.25
C CYS A 226 3.42 18.47 -5.03
N TRP A 227 2.50 17.61 -4.58
CA TRP A 227 1.15 17.42 -5.17
C TRP A 227 1.11 17.49 -6.71
N SER A 228 0.45 18.51 -7.25
CA SER A 228 0.26 18.77 -8.69
C SER A 228 1.29 19.74 -9.27
N ALA A 229 2.36 20.06 -8.52
CA ALA A 229 3.42 20.96 -8.94
C ALA A 229 4.09 20.53 -10.24
N LYS A 230 4.53 21.52 -11.01
CA LYS A 230 5.33 21.28 -12.19
C LYS A 230 6.68 20.68 -11.78
N LEU A 231 7.05 19.56 -12.40
CA LEU A 231 8.35 18.93 -12.15
C LEU A 231 9.50 19.75 -12.78
N PRO A 232 10.69 19.77 -12.14
CA PRO A 232 11.03 19.11 -10.88
C PRO A 232 10.51 19.88 -9.66
N CYS A 233 9.93 19.14 -8.71
CA CYS A 233 9.54 19.67 -7.41
C CYS A 233 10.19 18.82 -6.32
N ALA A 234 10.73 19.49 -5.29
CA ALA A 234 11.32 18.86 -4.12
C ALA A 234 11.13 19.79 -2.92
N PHE A 235 11.05 19.21 -1.72
CA PHE A 235 11.03 19.99 -0.48
C PHE A 235 12.35 20.75 -0.32
N GLU A 236 13.45 20.01 -0.26
CA GLU A 236 14.81 20.50 -0.17
C GLU A 236 15.72 19.60 -1.01
N ILE A 237 16.68 20.21 -1.71
CA ILE A 237 17.73 19.49 -2.43
C ILE A 237 19.00 19.69 -1.62
N GLU A 238 19.67 18.60 -1.26
CA GLU A 238 20.91 18.67 -0.51
C GLU A 238 22.00 19.44 -1.29
N ASP A 239 22.79 20.26 -0.60
CA ASP A 239 23.87 21.08 -1.19
C ASP A 239 25.00 20.26 -1.83
N ASN A 240 25.07 18.97 -1.54
CA ASN A 240 26.03 18.03 -2.13
C ASN A 240 25.55 17.47 -3.48
N ILE A 241 24.34 17.78 -3.96
CA ILE A 241 23.82 17.27 -5.24
C ILE A 241 24.08 18.31 -6.35
N LYS A 242 24.73 17.88 -7.44
CA LYS A 242 25.00 18.71 -8.63
C LYS A 242 24.58 17.99 -9.92
N LEU A 243 24.38 18.77 -10.99
CA LEU A 243 24.18 18.21 -12.33
C LEU A 243 25.47 17.55 -12.80
N ARG A 244 25.36 16.32 -13.33
CA ARG A 244 26.49 15.61 -13.94
C ARG A 244 26.99 16.32 -15.20
N ASP A 245 26.06 16.84 -16.00
CA ASP A 245 26.34 17.61 -17.21
C ASP A 245 25.43 18.86 -17.22
N PRO A 246 25.95 20.04 -16.82
CA PRO A 246 25.18 21.28 -16.77
C PRO A 246 24.55 21.68 -18.11
N ASN A 247 25.20 21.36 -19.23
CA ASN A 247 24.72 21.75 -20.56
C ASN A 247 23.49 20.95 -20.99
N ARG A 248 23.34 19.73 -20.47
CA ARG A 248 22.17 18.87 -20.71
C ARG A 248 21.08 19.06 -19.68
N GLY A 249 21.29 19.92 -18.68
CA GLY A 249 20.38 20.14 -17.56
C GLY A 249 20.07 18.83 -16.83
N ILE A 250 18.83 18.68 -16.36
CA ILE A 250 18.38 17.51 -15.59
C ILE A 250 18.51 16.20 -16.38
N LYS A 251 18.46 16.25 -17.72
CA LYS A 251 18.66 15.06 -18.57
C LYS A 251 20.09 14.53 -18.53
N GLY A 252 21.05 15.33 -18.08
CA GLY A 252 22.44 14.91 -17.86
C GLY A 252 22.62 13.99 -16.65
N GLY A 253 21.62 13.93 -15.76
CA GLY A 253 21.68 13.19 -14.51
C GLY A 253 22.33 14.00 -13.38
N PHE A 254 22.44 13.36 -12.22
CA PHE A 254 22.93 13.97 -10.98
C PHE A 254 24.18 13.25 -10.48
N ILE A 255 24.98 13.95 -9.67
CA ILE A 255 26.11 13.39 -8.92
C ILE A 255 26.09 13.91 -7.49
N LYS A 256 26.47 13.05 -6.53
CA LYS A 256 26.79 13.45 -5.16
C LYS A 256 28.25 13.88 -5.10
N VAL A 257 28.49 15.10 -4.64
CA VAL A 257 29.82 15.67 -4.39
C VAL A 257 30.11 15.51 -2.90
N LYS A 258 31.32 15.11 -2.51
CA LYS A 258 31.68 15.09 -1.08
C LYS A 258 31.46 16.50 -0.52
N ARG A 259 30.78 16.61 0.64
CA ARG A 259 30.74 17.87 1.38
C ARG A 259 32.19 18.23 1.67
N GLU A 260 32.67 19.33 1.10
CA GLU A 260 33.92 19.92 1.58
C GLU A 260 33.68 20.19 3.06
N GLN A 261 34.51 19.60 3.93
CA GLN A 261 34.57 19.98 5.34
C GLN A 261 35.11 21.41 5.40
N GLY A 262 34.27 22.37 5.02
CA GLY A 262 34.51 23.78 5.20
C GLY A 262 34.30 24.10 6.66
N THR A 263 35.40 24.46 7.33
CA THR A 263 35.44 25.31 8.52
C THR A 263 34.51 26.52 8.31
N GLY A 264 33.25 26.38 8.71
CA GLY A 264 32.25 27.43 8.69
C GLY A 264 31.71 27.59 10.10
N SER A 265 32.35 28.48 10.86
CA SER A 265 31.86 29.01 12.12
C SER A 265 30.41 29.43 11.96
N ARG A 266 29.48 28.74 12.62
CA ARG A 266 28.17 29.31 12.93
C ARG A 266 28.39 30.30 14.06
N GLU A 267 28.42 31.59 13.72
CA GLU A 267 27.98 32.66 14.61
C GLU A 267 26.46 32.84 14.46
#